data_AF-A0A2N2LTZ1-F1
#
_entry.id   AF-A0A2N2LTZ1-F1
#
_cell.length_a   1.000
_cell.length_b   1.000
_cell.length_c   1.000
_cell.angle_alpha   90.00
_cell.angle_beta   90.00
_cell.angle_gamma   90.00
#
_symmetry.space_group_name_H-M   'P 1'
#
loop_
_entity.id
_entity.type
_entity.pdbx_description
1 polymer ?
#
loop_
_entity_poly.entity_id
_entity_poly.type
_entity_poly.pdbx_seq_one_letter_code
_entity_poly.pdbx_strand_id
1 'polypeptide(L)' 'MTQADLILKNAIVLTMDLDFSQYDPGAIAILGNSILAVGDEKEILAKYTSEKIIDCNGKV' A
#
# COMPACT_ATOMS: atom_id res chain seq x y z
N MET A 1 -9.70 -7.91 -9.25
CA MET A 1 -8.50 -7.86 -8.39
C MET A 1 -7.29 -7.81 -9.29
N THR A 2 -6.39 -6.85 -9.06
CA THR A 2 -5.19 -6.65 -9.87
C THR A 2 -3.99 -7.31 -9.18
N GLN A 3 -3.16 -8.01 -9.93
CA GLN A 3 -1.98 -8.68 -9.37
C GLN A 3 -0.83 -7.69 -9.17
N ALA A 4 -0.23 -7.72 -7.98
CA ALA A 4 0.94 -6.96 -7.59
C ALA A 4 2.07 -7.91 -7.16
N ASP A 5 3.32 -7.51 -7.32
CA ASP A 5 4.48 -8.30 -6.91
C ASP A 5 4.74 -8.22 -5.40
N LEU A 6 4.38 -7.09 -4.79
CA LEU A 6 4.54 -6.83 -3.37
C LEU A 6 3.40 -5.95 -2.86
N ILE A 7 2.80 -6.33 -1.72
CA ILE A 7 1.92 -5.47 -0.95
C ILE A 7 2.55 -5.21 0.42
N LEU A 8 2.73 -3.94 0.75
CA LEU A 8 3.08 -3.50 2.10
C LEU A 8 1.78 -3.12 2.79
N LYS A 9 1.46 -3.74 3.93
CA LYS A 9 0.24 -3.46 4.70
C LYS A 9 0.57 -2.98 6.10
N ASN A 10 -0.41 -2.40 6.79
CA ASN A 10 -0.27 -1.93 8.16
C ASN A 10 0.92 -0.98 8.32
N ALA A 11 1.09 -0.06 7.36
CA ALA A 11 2.12 0.97 7.34
C ALA A 11 1.49 2.34 7.57
N ILE A 12 2.24 3.29 8.11
CA ILE A 12 1.84 4.70 8.13
C ILE A 12 2.33 5.30 6.82
N VAL A 13 1.45 5.42 5.84
CA VAL A 13 1.84 5.90 4.51
C VAL A 13 1.62 7.40 4.42
N LEU A 14 2.69 8.13 4.17
CA LEU A 14 2.67 9.58 4.01
C LEU A 14 3.03 9.91 2.56
N THR A 15 2.04 10.35 1.79
CA THR A 15 2.28 10.79 0.41
C THR A 15 2.65 12.26 0.41
N MET A 16 3.71 12.60 -0.33
CA MET A 16 4.04 13.99 -0.64
C MET A 16 3.25 14.47 -1.87
N ASP A 17 1.95 14.20 -1.89
CA ASP A 17 1.01 14.80 -2.84
C ASP A 17 0.61 16.20 -2.38
N LEU A 18 -0.16 16.91 -3.21
CA LEU A 18 -0.58 18.29 -2.93
C LEU A 18 -1.36 18.42 -1.62
N ASP A 19 -2.08 17.37 -1.24
CA ASP A 19 -2.95 17.32 -0.08
C ASP A 19 -2.25 16.72 1.16
N PHE A 20 -0.97 16.31 1.06
CA PHE A 20 -0.23 15.64 2.13
C PHE A 20 -1.02 14.46 2.73
N SER A 21 -1.54 13.60 1.88
CA SER A 21 -2.39 12.49 2.31
C SER A 21 -1.63 11.54 3.23
N GLN A 22 -2.26 11.21 4.36
CA GLN A 22 -1.74 10.27 5.35
C GLN A 22 -2.74 9.12 5.52
N TYR A 23 -2.24 7.88 5.44
CA TYR A 23 -3.03 6.67 5.61
C TYR A 23 -2.48 5.86 6.79
N ASP A 24 -3.31 5.66 7.81
CA ASP A 24 -3.00 4.85 9.00
C ASP A 24 -4.27 4.12 9.49
N PRO A 25 -4.40 2.78 9.28
CA PRO A 25 -3.44 1.90 8.63
C PRO A 25 -3.49 1.99 7.09
N GLY A 26 -2.36 2.35 6.48
CA GLY A 26 -2.17 2.43 5.03
C GLY A 26 -1.53 1.17 4.43
N ALA A 27 -1.67 1.03 3.11
CA ALA A 27 -1.01 0.01 2.32
C ALA A 27 -0.55 0.52 0.96
N ILE A 28 0.41 -0.20 0.38
CA ILE A 28 1.03 0.13 -0.91
C ILE A 28 1.10 -1.16 -1.73
N ALA A 29 0.60 -1.11 -2.96
CA ALA A 29 0.75 -2.18 -3.95
C ALA A 29 1.83 -1.80 -4.97
N ILE A 30 2.80 -2.69 -5.16
CA ILE A 30 3.99 -2.47 -6.01
C ILE A 30 4.04 -3.58 -7.07
N LEU A 31 4.33 -3.19 -8.32
CA LEU A 31 4.58 -4.10 -9.43
C LEU A 31 5.92 -3.73 -10.08
N GLY A 32 6.87 -4.66 -10.06
CA GLY A 32 8.23 -4.44 -10.49
C GLY A 32 8.87 -3.24 -9.79
N ASN A 33 9.04 -2.16 -10.55
CA ASN A 33 9.66 -0.92 -10.09
C ASN A 33 8.69 0.26 -10.06
N SER A 34 7.38 -0.01 -9.99
CA SER A 34 6.32 1.00 -10.03
C SER A 34 5.28 0.77 -8.95
N ILE A 35 4.81 1.86 -8.36
CA ILE A 35 3.72 1.84 -7.39
C ILE A 35 2.41 1.80 -8.17
N LEU A 36 1.63 0.72 -8.01
CA LEU A 36 0.31 0.59 -8.63
C LEU A 36 -0.73 1.43 -7.89
N ALA A 37 -0.69 1.40 -6.56
CA ALA A 37 -1.62 2.15 -5.73
C ALA A 37 -1.07 2.35 -4.31
N VAL A 38 -1.54 3.44 -3.71
CA VAL A 38 -1.33 3.82 -2.31
C VAL A 38 -2.67 4.23 -1.74
N GLY A 39 -2.97 3.85 -0.51
CA GLY A 39 -4.17 4.29 0.18
C GLY A 39 -4.43 3.49 1.45
N ASP A 40 -5.68 3.48 1.90
CA ASP A 40 -6.10 2.68 3.05
C ASP A 40 -5.88 1.18 2.84
N GLU A 41 -5.43 0.50 3.89
CA GLU A 41 -5.13 -0.94 3.84
C GLU A 41 -6.28 -1.76 3.27
N LYS A 42 -7.50 -1.51 3.75
CA LYS A 42 -8.68 -2.28 3.33
C LYS A 42 -8.98 -2.09 1.85
N GLU A 43 -8.80 -0.88 1.32
CA GLU A 43 -9.03 -0.62 -0.09
C GLU A 43 -8.01 -1.32 -0.97
N ILE A 44 -6.74 -1.26 -0.59
CA ILE A 44 -5.65 -1.91 -1.32
C ILE A 44 -5.83 -3.42 -1.30
N LEU A 45 -6.14 -4.02 -0.14
CA LEU A 45 -6.38 -5.47 -0.03
C LEU A 45 -7.64 -5.94 -0.76
N ALA A 46 -8.64 -5.07 -0.94
CA ALA A 46 -9.83 -5.40 -1.73
C ALA A 46 -9.58 -5.33 -3.24
N LYS A 47 -8.74 -4.38 -3.68
CA LYS A 47 -8.47 -4.10 -5.10
C LYS A 47 -7.29 -4.91 -5.66
N TYR A 48 -6.29 -5.22 -4.84
CA TYR A 48 -5.02 -5.83 -5.24
C TYR A 48 -4.72 -7.13 -4.48
N THR A 49 -4.04 -8.05 -5.15
CA THR A 49 -3.56 -9.30 -4.56
C THR A 49 -2.09 -9.50 -4.88
N SER A 50 -1.33 -10.07 -3.94
CA SER A 50 0.08 -10.38 -4.15
C SER A 50 0.46 -11.66 -3.42
N GLU A 51 1.41 -12.39 -3.98
CA GLU A 51 2.03 -13.54 -3.32
C GLU A 51 2.96 -13.09 -2.17
N LYS A 52 3.44 -11.85 -2.21
CA LYS A 52 4.35 -11.29 -1.20
C LYS A 52 3.66 -10.15 -0.47
N ILE A 53 3.22 -10.42 0.75
CA ILE A 53 2.60 -9.43 1.62
C ILE A 53 3.51 -9.23 2.83
N ILE A 54 3.96 -7.99 3.06
CA ILE A 54 4.79 -7.62 4.21
C ILE A 54 3.95 -6.75 5.15
N ASP A 55 3.91 -7.14 6.41
CA ASP A 55 3.32 -6.33 7.48
C ASP A 55 4.37 -5.35 8.01
N CYS A 56 4.11 -4.06 7.82
CA CYS A 56 5.00 -2.99 8.26
C CYS A 56 4.89 -2.67 9.76
N ASN A 57 3.94 -3.29 10.50
CA ASN A 57 3.76 -3.11 11.95
C ASN A 57 3.71 -1.64 12.41
N GLY A 58 3.02 -0.77 11.66
CA GLY A 58 2.89 0.66 11.96
C GLY A 58 4.19 1.45 11.76
N LYS A 59 5.15 0.93 10.99
CA LYS A 59 6.34 1.69 10.56
C LYS A 59 5.97 2.70 9.47
N VAL A 60 6.71 3.80 9.45
CA VAL A 60 6.67 4.87 8.44
C VAL A 60 7.71 4.57 7.36
#